data_AF-A0A920GI06-F1
#
_entry.id   AF-A0A920GI06-F1
#
_cell.length_a   1.000
_cell.length_b   1.000
_cell.length_c   1.000
_cell.angle_alpha   90.00
_cell.angle_beta   90.00
_cell.angle_gamma   90.00
#
_symmetry.space_group_name_H-M   'P 1'
#
loop_
_entity.id
_entity.type
_entity.pdbx_description
1 polymer ?
#
loop_
_entity_poly.entity_id
_entity_poly.type
_entity_poly.pdbx_seq_one_letter_code
_entity_poly.pdbx_strand_id
1 'polypeptide(L)'
;MYVNGFSTSLPEDVQFRALTAVKGFEKVKFFRPGYAIEYDYFPPTQLKHSLETKPINGLFFAGQINGTTGYEEAAAQGLIAGINAHQYHNKKEPFSLRRDQAYIGVLIDDLITKGTEEPYRMFTSRAEYRTLLDKTMPTHA
;
A
#
# COMPACT_ATOMS: atom_id res chain seq x y z
N MET A 1 -3.73 3.67 23.67
CA MET A 1 -3.65 2.27 23.19
C MET A 1 -4.41 2.18 21.88
N TYR A 2 -3.91 1.41 20.91
CA TYR A 2 -4.62 1.11 19.66
C TYR A 2 -5.25 -0.28 19.77
N VAL A 3 -6.56 -0.39 19.58
CA VAL A 3 -7.28 -1.67 19.66
C VAL A 3 -7.32 -2.27 18.26
N ASN A 4 -6.30 -3.07 17.93
CA ASN A 4 -6.22 -3.71 16.62
C ASN A 4 -7.43 -4.63 16.39
N GLY A 5 -8.06 -4.53 15.22
CA GLY A 5 -9.28 -5.27 14.88
C GLY A 5 -10.59 -4.58 15.26
N PHE A 6 -10.55 -3.41 15.93
CA PHE A 6 -11.74 -2.61 16.27
C PHE A 6 -11.80 -1.32 15.44
N SER A 7 -11.83 -1.46 14.11
CA SER A 7 -12.02 -0.34 13.17
C SER A 7 -13.50 -0.19 12.83
N THR A 8 -14.08 1.00 13.00
CA THR A 8 -15.51 1.24 12.79
C THR A 8 -15.81 2.71 12.48
N SER A 9 -16.90 2.93 11.73
CA SER A 9 -17.50 4.25 11.47
C SER A 9 -18.86 4.43 12.16
N LEU A 10 -19.23 3.52 13.07
CA LEU A 10 -20.48 3.62 13.82
C LEU A 10 -20.49 4.83 14.76
N PRO A 11 -21.66 5.31 15.18
CA PRO A 11 -21.77 6.37 16.18
C PRO A 11 -20.99 6.08 17.46
N GLU A 12 -20.41 7.11 18.07
CA GLU A 12 -19.52 7.00 19.24
C GLU A 12 -20.14 6.22 20.41
N ASP A 13 -21.44 6.40 20.67
CA ASP A 13 -22.16 5.68 21.74
C ASP A 13 -22.21 4.16 21.48
N VAL A 14 -22.32 3.76 20.21
CA VAL A 14 -22.31 2.35 19.80
C VAL A 14 -20.91 1.78 19.95
N GLN A 15 -19.88 2.54 19.55
CA GLN A 15 -18.49 2.13 19.73
C GLN A 15 -18.15 1.92 21.21
N PHE A 16 -18.57 2.86 22.08
CA PHE A 16 -18.34 2.79 23.51
C PHE A 16 -19.00 1.55 24.12
N ARG A 17 -20.30 1.33 23.82
CA ARG A 17 -21.03 0.14 24.29
C ARG A 17 -20.34 -1.15 23.84
N ALA A 18 -19.98 -1.25 22.56
CA ALA A 18 -19.31 -2.42 22.03
C ALA A 18 -17.96 -2.70 22.71
N LEU A 19 -17.13 -1.66 22.94
CA LEU A 19 -15.83 -1.86 23.58
C LEU A 19 -15.96 -2.20 25.07
N THR A 20 -16.90 -1.59 25.79
CA THR A 20 -17.15 -1.93 27.21
C THR A 20 -17.65 -3.35 27.44
N ALA A 21 -18.21 -4.00 26.42
CA ALA A 21 -18.64 -5.40 26.47
C ALA A 21 -17.47 -6.40 26.29
N VAL A 22 -16.30 -5.93 25.88
CA VAL A 22 -15.10 -6.76 25.74
C VAL A 22 -14.44 -6.94 27.10
N LYS A 23 -14.16 -8.20 27.47
CA LYS A 23 -13.51 -8.54 28.74
C LYS A 23 -12.20 -7.77 28.91
N GLY A 24 -12.05 -7.07 30.04
CA GLY A 24 -10.90 -6.20 30.35
C GLY A 24 -11.09 -4.73 29.94
N PHE A 25 -12.17 -4.38 29.26
CA PHE A 25 -12.51 -3.00 28.86
C PHE A 25 -13.77 -2.46 29.54
N GLU A 26 -14.23 -3.08 30.62
CA GLU A 26 -15.47 -2.71 31.33
C GLU A 26 -15.46 -1.25 31.85
N LYS A 27 -14.26 -0.69 32.09
CA LYS A 27 -14.05 0.69 32.56
C LYS A 27 -13.25 1.55 31.57
N VAL A 28 -13.21 1.16 30.30
CA VAL A 28 -12.46 1.88 29.26
C VAL A 28 -12.95 3.31 29.12
N LYS A 29 -12.02 4.24 28.86
CA LYS A 29 -12.32 5.64 28.54
C LYS A 29 -11.79 5.95 27.15
N PHE A 30 -12.63 6.56 26.33
CA PHE A 30 -12.26 6.93 24.97
C PHE A 30 -11.48 8.24 24.99
N PHE A 31 -10.36 8.26 24.27
CA PHE A 31 -9.62 9.50 24.00
C PHE A 31 -9.96 10.05 22.62
N ARG A 32 -10.27 9.17 21.67
CA ARG A 32 -10.64 9.48 20.29
C ARG A 32 -11.60 8.39 19.80
N PRO A 33 -12.77 8.75 19.23
CA PRO A 33 -13.64 7.79 18.58
C PRO A 33 -13.02 7.28 17.28
N GLY A 34 -13.39 6.06 16.89
CA GLY A 34 -13.10 5.51 15.56
C GLY A 34 -13.89 6.26 14.48
N TYR A 35 -13.35 6.28 13.27
CA TYR A 35 -13.96 6.89 12.11
C TYR A 35 -13.50 6.16 10.84
N ALA A 36 -14.22 6.36 9.74
CA ALA A 36 -13.76 6.00 8.40
C ALA A 36 -13.54 7.27 7.58
N ILE A 37 -12.63 7.20 6.61
CA ILE A 37 -12.40 8.27 5.65
C ILE A 37 -12.47 7.68 4.25
N GLU A 38 -13.09 8.42 3.35
CA GLU A 38 -13.07 8.18 1.92
C GLU A 38 -12.12 9.17 1.26
N TYR A 39 -11.33 8.67 0.31
CA TYR A 39 -10.39 9.47 -0.46
C TYR A 39 -10.47 9.06 -1.92
N ASP A 40 -10.31 10.04 -2.81
CA ASP A 40 -10.10 9.77 -4.22
C ASP A 40 -8.70 9.20 -4.47
N TYR A 41 -8.57 8.44 -5.54
CA TYR A 41 -7.30 7.91 -6.03
C TYR A 41 -7.29 7.94 -7.56
N PHE A 42 -6.10 7.84 -8.14
CA PHE A 42 -5.91 7.77 -9.57
C PHE A 42 -5.70 6.30 -9.98
N PRO A 43 -6.45 5.76 -10.96
CA PRO A 43 -6.29 4.38 -11.39
C PRO A 43 -4.83 4.07 -11.77
N PRO A 44 -4.13 3.14 -11.09
CA PRO A 44 -2.71 2.89 -11.32
C PRO A 44 -2.41 2.30 -12.71
N THR A 45 -3.42 1.83 -13.44
CA THR A 45 -3.32 1.38 -14.85
C THR A 45 -2.85 2.50 -15.80
N GLN A 46 -2.91 3.76 -15.37
CA GLN A 46 -2.36 4.90 -16.11
C GLN A 46 -0.85 5.09 -15.95
N LEU A 47 -0.18 4.26 -15.13
CA LEU A 47 1.26 4.31 -14.90
C LEU A 47 2.00 3.29 -15.77
N LYS A 48 3.27 3.56 -16.06
CA LYS A 48 4.26 2.59 -16.54
C LYS A 48 4.80 1.79 -15.35
N HIS A 49 5.46 0.66 -15.58
CA HIS A 49 6.11 -0.14 -14.52
C HIS A 49 7.21 0.59 -13.75
N SER A 50 7.66 1.75 -14.25
CA SER A 50 8.54 2.67 -13.54
C SER A 50 7.82 3.58 -12.54
N LEU A 51 6.49 3.49 -12.42
CA LEU A 51 5.58 4.39 -11.72
C LEU A 51 5.48 5.81 -12.32
N GLU A 52 6.05 6.02 -13.49
CA GLU A 52 5.84 7.24 -14.28
C GLU A 52 4.43 7.23 -14.90
N THR A 53 3.76 8.37 -14.90
CA THR A 53 2.46 8.48 -15.58
C THR A 53 2.64 8.35 -17.09
N LYS A 54 1.71 7.65 -17.75
CA LYS A 54 1.67 7.58 -19.22
C LYS A 54 1.33 8.94 -19.88
N PRO A 55 0.42 9.77 -19.32
CA PRO A 55 0.04 11.03 -19.95
C PRO A 55 1.06 12.17 -19.77
N ILE A 56 1.81 12.17 -18.65
CA ILE A 56 2.74 13.25 -18.31
C ILE A 56 4.12 12.66 -18.01
N ASN A 57 5.06 12.87 -18.93
CA ASN A 57 6.44 12.46 -18.73
C ASN A 57 7.08 13.20 -17.56
N GLY A 58 7.88 12.50 -16.76
CA GLY A 58 8.55 13.05 -15.58
C GLY A 58 7.66 13.20 -14.33
N LEU A 59 6.37 12.86 -14.41
CA LEU A 59 5.47 12.80 -13.26
C LEU A 59 5.37 11.36 -12.76
N PHE A 60 5.56 11.15 -11.45
CA PHE A 60 5.57 9.82 -10.83
C PHE A 60 4.58 9.77 -9.66
N PHE A 61 3.83 8.68 -9.55
CA PHE A 61 2.87 8.47 -8.46
C PHE A 61 3.28 7.28 -7.58
N ALA A 62 3.13 7.43 -6.27
CA ALA A 62 3.44 6.39 -5.29
C ALA A 62 2.55 6.48 -4.04
N GLY A 63 2.17 5.33 -3.50
CA GLY A 63 1.43 5.22 -2.25
C GLY A 63 -0.09 5.36 -2.45
N GLN A 64 -0.77 6.00 -1.50
CA GLN A 64 -2.23 6.02 -1.45
C GLN A 64 -2.90 6.59 -2.69
N ILE A 65 -2.23 7.51 -3.38
CA ILE A 65 -2.70 8.05 -4.66
C ILE A 65 -2.92 6.96 -5.75
N ASN A 66 -2.24 5.81 -5.62
CA ASN A 66 -2.37 4.64 -6.50
C ASN A 66 -3.38 3.59 -5.99
N GLY A 67 -4.14 3.89 -4.92
CA GLY A 67 -5.12 2.97 -4.34
C GLY A 67 -4.54 1.93 -3.36
N THR A 68 -3.38 2.20 -2.74
CA THR A 68 -2.80 1.34 -1.68
C THR A 68 -2.95 1.99 -0.30
N THR A 69 -3.25 1.24 0.75
CA THR A 69 -3.45 1.84 2.10
C THR A 69 -2.38 1.50 3.13
N GLY A 70 -1.50 0.53 2.87
CA GLY A 70 -0.46 0.13 3.82
C GLY A 70 0.82 0.97 3.69
N TYR A 71 1.52 1.13 4.82
CA TYR A 71 2.74 1.93 4.89
C TYR A 71 3.86 1.29 4.08
N GLU A 72 3.94 -0.04 4.10
CA GLU A 72 4.94 -0.85 3.42
C GLU A 72 4.78 -0.75 1.90
N GLU A 73 3.54 -0.86 1.40
CA GLU A 73 3.22 -0.68 -0.01
C GLU A 73 3.56 0.73 -0.50
N ALA A 74 3.25 1.75 0.32
CA ALA A 74 3.56 3.13 -0.01
C ALA A 74 5.06 3.40 -0.03
N ALA A 75 5.81 2.88 0.96
CA ALA A 75 7.26 3.00 1.02
C ALA A 75 7.94 2.30 -0.16
N ALA A 76 7.49 1.09 -0.52
CA ALA A 76 8.02 0.35 -1.66
C ALA A 76 7.81 1.09 -2.99
N GLN A 77 6.60 1.61 -3.23
CA GLN A 77 6.32 2.43 -4.40
C GLN A 77 7.15 3.71 -4.40
N GLY A 78 7.25 4.39 -3.24
CA GLY A 78 8.01 5.63 -3.10
C GLY A 78 9.49 5.46 -3.42
N LEU A 79 10.08 4.34 -3.01
CA LEU A 79 11.47 3.99 -3.34
C LEU A 79 11.66 3.86 -4.86
N ILE A 80 10.80 3.09 -5.54
CA ILE A 80 10.90 2.89 -6.99
C ILE A 80 10.63 4.18 -7.77
N ALA A 81 9.58 4.92 -7.40
CA ALA A 81 9.25 6.20 -8.00
C ALA A 81 10.40 7.21 -7.82
N GLY A 82 11.01 7.28 -6.64
CA GLY A 82 12.15 8.15 -6.36
C GLY A 82 13.39 7.82 -7.18
N ILE A 83 13.74 6.52 -7.27
CA ILE A 83 14.83 6.05 -8.14
C ILE A 83 14.56 6.47 -9.59
N ASN A 84 13.35 6.24 -10.09
CA ASN A 84 13.03 6.53 -11.49
C ASN A 84 12.89 8.02 -11.80
N ALA A 85 12.43 8.83 -10.85
CA ALA A 85 12.46 10.28 -10.97
C ALA A 85 13.91 10.80 -11.08
N HIS A 86 14.82 10.25 -10.29
CA HIS A 86 16.25 10.55 -10.40
C HIS A 86 16.82 10.10 -11.77
N GLN A 87 16.52 8.88 -12.21
CA GLN A 87 16.97 8.36 -13.51
C GLN A 87 16.45 9.23 -14.67
N TYR A 88 15.17 9.60 -14.64
CA TYR A 88 14.55 10.48 -15.63
C TYR A 88 15.26 11.83 -15.72
N HIS A 89 15.52 12.48 -14.58
CA HIS A 89 16.24 13.76 -14.54
C HIS A 89 17.66 13.64 -15.12
N ASN A 90 18.32 12.52 -14.90
CA ASN A 90 19.66 12.24 -15.40
C ASN A 90 19.68 11.59 -16.79
N LYS A 91 18.54 11.50 -17.48
CA LYS A 91 18.38 10.87 -18.81
C LYS A 91 18.94 9.44 -18.87
N LYS A 92 18.73 8.68 -17.79
CA LYS A 92 19.08 7.27 -17.67
C LYS A 92 17.84 6.41 -17.85
N GLU A 93 18.06 5.14 -18.19
CA GLU A 93 16.98 4.16 -18.30
C GLU A 93 16.27 3.94 -16.96
N PRO A 94 14.94 3.74 -16.98
CA PRO A 94 14.16 3.46 -15.78
C PRO A 94 14.55 2.10 -15.18
N PHE A 95 14.53 2.06 -13.86
CA PHE A 95 14.68 0.86 -13.06
C PHE A 95 13.30 0.24 -12.76
N SER A 96 13.18 -1.07 -12.96
CA SER A 96 11.98 -1.82 -12.61
C SER A 96 12.34 -3.21 -12.09
N LEU A 97 11.64 -3.66 -11.06
CA LEU A 97 11.74 -5.04 -10.56
C LEU A 97 10.65 -5.89 -11.21
N ARG A 98 11.02 -7.07 -11.70
CA ARG A 98 10.05 -8.02 -12.22
C ARG A 98 9.36 -8.77 -11.07
N ARG A 99 8.18 -9.31 -11.38
CA ARG A 99 7.33 -10.08 -10.45
C ARG A 99 8.02 -11.31 -9.88
N ASP A 100 8.88 -11.96 -10.66
CA ASP A 100 9.67 -13.14 -10.28
C ASP A 100 10.89 -12.80 -9.41
N GLN A 101 11.24 -11.52 -9.27
CA GLN A 101 12.44 -11.08 -8.55
C GLN A 101 12.17 -10.58 -7.13
N ALA A 102 11.05 -9.88 -6.92
CA ALA A 102 10.76 -9.24 -5.64
C ALA A 102 9.26 -9.00 -5.44
N TYR A 103 8.83 -8.98 -4.18
CA TYR A 103 7.47 -8.58 -3.81
C TYR A 103 7.09 -7.17 -4.27
N ILE A 104 8.06 -6.24 -4.35
CA ILE A 104 7.85 -4.90 -4.91
C ILE A 104 7.45 -4.98 -6.39
N GLY A 105 8.05 -5.90 -7.15
CA GLY A 105 7.69 -6.16 -8.55
C GLY A 105 6.28 -6.74 -8.69
N VAL A 106 5.89 -7.66 -7.80
CA VAL A 106 4.52 -8.21 -7.74
C VAL A 106 3.50 -7.11 -7.45
N LEU A 107 3.77 -6.26 -6.45
CA LEU A 107 2.94 -5.12 -6.07
C LEU A 107 2.73 -4.17 -7.25
N ILE A 108 3.82 -3.68 -7.86
CA ILE A 108 3.76 -2.68 -8.93
C ILE A 108 3.04 -3.24 -10.16
N ASP A 109 3.37 -4.47 -10.56
CA ASP A 109 2.73 -5.04 -11.74
C ASP A 109 1.26 -5.39 -11.48
N ASP A 110 0.86 -5.84 -10.28
CA ASP A 110 -0.56 -6.04 -9.96
C ASP A 110 -1.33 -4.72 -10.07
N LEU A 111 -0.81 -3.64 -9.48
CA LEU A 111 -1.43 -2.31 -9.56
C LEU A 111 -1.61 -1.86 -11.02
N ILE A 112 -0.60 -2.04 -11.86
CA ILE A 112 -0.62 -1.53 -13.23
C ILE A 112 -1.44 -2.41 -14.18
N THR A 113 -1.40 -3.73 -14.01
CA THR A 113 -2.05 -4.66 -14.94
C THR A 113 -3.50 -4.94 -14.57
N LYS A 114 -3.81 -5.03 -13.27
CA LYS A 114 -5.15 -5.37 -12.78
C LYS A 114 -5.91 -4.14 -12.24
N GLY A 115 -5.20 -3.09 -11.86
CA GLY A 115 -5.81 -1.97 -11.13
C GLY A 115 -6.14 -2.34 -9.69
N THR A 116 -6.98 -1.52 -9.06
CA THR A 116 -7.49 -1.69 -7.70
C THR A 116 -8.97 -1.36 -7.67
N GLU A 117 -9.84 -2.36 -7.47
CA GLU A 117 -11.27 -2.15 -7.18
C GLU A 117 -11.52 -1.87 -5.69
N GLU A 118 -10.65 -2.41 -4.83
CA GLU A 118 -10.55 -2.14 -3.40
C GLU A 118 -9.10 -1.81 -3.04
N PRO A 119 -8.83 -1.15 -1.88
CA PRO A 119 -7.47 -0.81 -1.49
C PRO A 119 -6.53 -2.01 -1.47
N TYR A 120 -5.46 -1.96 -2.26
CA TYR A 120 -4.53 -3.09 -2.39
C TYR A 120 -3.75 -3.32 -1.10
N ARG A 121 -3.62 -4.60 -0.72
CA ARG A 121 -2.78 -5.06 0.39
C ARG A 121 -1.88 -6.20 -0.09
N MET A 122 -0.60 -6.17 0.24
CA MET A 122 0.37 -7.18 -0.19
C MET A 122 -0.03 -8.62 0.18
N PHE A 123 -0.77 -8.81 1.29
CA PHE A 123 -1.25 -10.14 1.70
C PHE A 123 -2.32 -10.74 0.78
N THR A 124 -3.02 -9.94 -0.02
CA THR A 124 -3.97 -10.45 -1.03
C THR A 124 -3.28 -10.80 -2.34
N SER A 125 -1.99 -10.44 -2.51
CA SER A 125 -1.21 -10.79 -3.69
C SER A 125 -0.84 -12.28 -3.71
N ARG A 126 -1.19 -12.96 -4.80
CA ARG A 126 -0.69 -14.32 -5.07
C ARG A 126 0.65 -14.19 -5.81
N ALA A 127 1.75 -14.20 -5.06
CA ALA A 127 3.08 -14.39 -5.64
C ALA A 127 3.26 -15.87 -5.98
N GLU A 128 3.29 -16.20 -7.27
CA GLU A 128 3.48 -17.58 -7.75
C GLU A 128 4.82 -18.18 -7.30
N TYR A 129 5.82 -17.33 -7.00
CA TYR A 129 7.15 -17.70 -6.52
C TYR A 129 7.40 -17.40 -5.03
N ARG A 130 6.33 -17.37 -4.22
CA ARG A 130 6.39 -16.99 -2.79
C ARG A 130 7.50 -17.69 -2.00
N THR A 131 7.79 -18.96 -2.28
CA THR A 131 8.85 -19.73 -1.58
C THR A 131 10.26 -19.22 -1.88
N LEU A 132 10.49 -18.61 -3.05
CA LEU A 132 11.78 -18.00 -3.43
C LEU A 132 11.91 -16.55 -2.93
N LEU A 133 10.82 -15.93 -2.47
CA LEU A 133 10.78 -14.51 -2.08
C LEU A 133 10.72 -14.32 -0.56
N ASP A 134 11.09 -15.33 0.22
CA ASP A 134 10.96 -15.31 1.68
C ASP A 134 11.89 -14.29 2.35
N LYS A 135 11.50 -13.79 3.53
CA LYS A 135 12.21 -12.75 4.31
C LYS A 135 13.66 -13.13 4.68
N THR A 136 14.00 -14.40 4.55
CA THR A 136 15.30 -14.99 4.90
C THR A 136 16.28 -15.06 3.74
N MET A 137 15.87 -14.67 2.52
CA MET A 137 16.79 -14.61 1.38
C MET A 137 17.95 -13.64 1.69
N PRO A 138 19.21 -14.09 1.63
CA PRO A 138 20.35 -13.23 1.87
C PRO A 138 20.37 -12.14 0.81
N THR A 139 20.57 -10.88 1.22
CA THR A 139 20.98 -9.81 0.31
C THR A 139 22.35 -10.19 -0.26
N HIS A 140 22.37 -10.89 -1.39
CA HIS A 140 23.60 -11.05 -2.16
C HIS A 140 23.87 -9.72 -2.87
N ALA A 141 24.95 -9.09 -2.43
CA ALA A 141 25.59 -7.95 -3.07
C ALA A 141 26.15 -8.32 -4.45
#